data_AF-A0A284VLV4-F1
#
_entry.id   AF-A0A284VLV4-F1
#
_cell.length_a   1.000
_cell.length_b   1.000
_cell.length_c   1.000
_cell.angle_alpha   90.00
_cell.angle_beta   90.00
_cell.angle_gamma   90.00
#
_symmetry.space_group_name_H-M   'P 1'
#
loop_
_entity.id
_entity.type
_entity.pdbx_description
1 polymer ?
#
loop_
_entity_poly.entity_id
_entity_poly.type
_entity_poly.pdbx_seq_one_letter_code
_entity_poly.pdbx_strand_id
1 'polypeptide(L)'
;MGVWAWIQPVDRIWKVVSDTEKGKISVYNEKNNLIFEQKGLSKEAVSLIEKEFLGVIATNLSDPKANAANNNNHSNKKPVREYNPMYA
;
A
#
# COMPACT_ATOMS: atom_id res chain seq x y z
N MET A 1 15.66 -0.68 -0.43
CA MET A 1 14.70 -1.56 0.26
C MET A 1 13.38 -0.84 0.37
N GLY A 2 12.33 -1.36 -0.28
CA GLY A 2 10.99 -0.79 -0.26
C GLY A 2 10.16 -1.40 0.87
N VAL A 3 9.39 -0.56 1.57
CA VAL A 3 8.39 -1.02 2.54
C VAL A 3 7.04 -0.53 2.09
N TRP A 4 6.08 -1.43 2.00
CA TRP A 4 4.77 -1.16 1.42
C TRP A 4 3.65 -1.61 2.35
N ALA A 5 2.61 -0.80 2.46
CA ALA A 5 1.35 -1.16 3.07
C ALA A 5 0.38 -1.60 1.98
N TRP A 6 0.12 -2.90 1.88
CA TRP A 6 -0.77 -3.48 0.89
C TRP A 6 -2.16 -3.71 1.50
N ILE A 7 -3.15 -2.96 1.03
CA ILE A 7 -4.54 -3.03 1.49
C ILE A 7 -5.21 -4.26 0.84
N GLN A 8 -5.70 -5.16 1.67
CA GLN A 8 -6.46 -6.34 1.25
C GLN A 8 -7.97 -6.04 1.27
N PRO A 9 -8.80 -6.74 0.47
CA PRO A 9 -10.25 -6.51 0.38
C PRO A 9 -11.07 -6.63 1.67
N VAL A 10 -10.52 -7.19 2.76
CA VAL A 10 -11.23 -7.45 4.03
C VAL A 10 -10.77 -6.50 5.14
N ASP A 11 -10.51 -5.23 4.79
CA ASP A 11 -9.96 -4.19 5.69
C ASP A 11 -8.67 -4.60 6.41
N ARG A 12 -7.89 -5.50 5.79
CA ARG A 12 -6.61 -5.94 6.33
C ARG A 12 -5.46 -5.23 5.67
N ILE A 13 -4.41 -4.93 6.43
CA ILE A 13 -3.20 -4.30 5.90
C ILE A 13 -2.04 -5.27 6.04
N TRP A 14 -1.50 -5.71 4.91
CA TRP A 14 -0.30 -6.53 4.88
C TRP A 14 0.93 -5.67 4.64
N LYS A 15 2.03 -6.03 5.29
CA LYS A 15 3.32 -5.38 5.09
C LYS A 15 4.09 -6.15 4.04
N VAL A 16 4.47 -5.49 2.96
CA VAL A 16 5.38 -6.05 1.96
C VAL A 16 6.73 -5.37 2.11
N VAL A 17 7.79 -6.18 2.19
CA VAL A 17 9.18 -5.70 2.20
C VAL A 17 9.85 -6.23 0.94
N SER A 18 10.29 -5.33 0.09
CA SER A 18 11.00 -5.63 -1.14
C SER A 18 12.46 -5.21 -1.04
N ASP A 19 13.35 -6.11 -1.42
CA ASP A 19 14.80 -5.92 -1.44
C ASP A 19 15.30 -6.21 -2.86
N THR A 20 15.46 -5.14 -3.64
CA THR A 20 15.96 -5.19 -5.02
C THR A 20 17.41 -5.68 -5.08
N GLU A 21 18.25 -5.36 -4.10
CA GLU A 21 19.66 -5.77 -4.10
C GLU A 21 19.80 -7.27 -3.85
N LYS A 22 18.98 -7.82 -2.93
CA LYS A 22 19.00 -9.24 -2.60
C LYS A 22 18.03 -10.09 -3.43
N GLY A 23 17.25 -9.49 -4.32
CA GLY A 23 16.30 -10.22 -5.15
C GLY A 23 15.20 -10.88 -4.33
N LYS A 24 14.68 -10.19 -3.30
CA LYS A 24 13.82 -10.78 -2.28
C LYS A 24 12.55 -9.96 -2.06
N ILE A 25 11.43 -10.64 -1.90
CA ILE A 25 10.15 -10.05 -1.48
C ILE A 25 9.59 -10.87 -0.32
N SER A 26 9.14 -10.18 0.74
CA SER A 26 8.53 -10.80 1.91
C SER A 26 7.22 -10.13 2.25
N VAL A 27 6.20 -10.93 2.53
CA VAL A 27 4.85 -10.47 2.87
C VAL A 27 4.51 -10.93 4.28
N TYR A 28 4.11 -9.98 5.11
CA TYR A 28 3.75 -10.18 6.50
C TYR A 28 2.29 -9.78 6.73
N ASN A 29 1.59 -10.54 7.57
CA ASN A 29 0.26 -10.13 8.04
C ASN A 29 0.36 -9.06 9.14
N GLU A 30 -0.79 -8.61 9.63
CA GLU A 30 -0.89 -7.63 10.73
C GLU A 30 -0.26 -8.07 12.05
N LYS A 31 -0.15 -9.38 12.27
CA LYS A 31 0.53 -9.95 13.44
C LYS A 31 2.04 -10.05 13.25
N ASN A 32 2.58 -9.47 12.16
CA ASN A 32 3.96 -9.60 11.72
C ASN A 32 4.42 -11.04 11.42
N ASN A 33 3.49 -11.96 11.18
CA ASN A 33 3.83 -13.31 10.74
C ASN A 33 4.15 -13.27 9.25
N LEU A 34 5.26 -13.90 8.87
CA LEU A 34 5.62 -14.12 7.47
C LEU A 34 4.61 -15.08 6.83
N ILE A 35 3.90 -14.62 5.80
CA ILE A 35 2.94 -15.43 5.05
C ILE A 35 3.58 -15.96 3.76
N PHE A 36 4.41 -15.13 3.13
CA PHE A 36 5.01 -15.44 1.85
C PHE A 36 6.41 -14.84 1.76
N GLU A 37 7.33 -15.60 1.16
CA GLU A 37 8.68 -15.17 0.90
C GLU A 37 9.12 -15.70 -0.47
N GLN A 38 9.56 -14.80 -1.34
CA GLN A 38 10.21 -15.14 -2.60
C GLN A 38 11.65 -14.64 -2.56
N LYS A 39 12.59 -15.50 -2.95
CA LYS A 39 14.02 -15.22 -3.04
C LYS A 39 14.54 -15.56 -4.43
N GLY A 40 15.74 -15.08 -4.76
CA GLY A 40 16.43 -15.39 -6.01
C GLY A 40 15.84 -14.70 -7.25
N LEU A 41 15.07 -13.63 -7.06
CA LEU A 41 14.57 -12.80 -8.16
C LEU A 41 15.71 -11.96 -8.71
N SER A 42 15.68 -11.66 -10.01
CA SER A 42 16.58 -10.65 -10.58
C SER A 42 16.22 -9.26 -10.04
N LYS A 43 17.18 -8.34 -10.09
CA LYS A 43 16.94 -6.95 -9.66
C LYS A 43 15.82 -6.30 -10.46
N GLU A 44 15.79 -6.57 -11.75
CA GLU A 44 14.78 -6.07 -12.69
C GLU A 44 13.40 -6.64 -12.37
N ALA A 45 13.31 -7.92 -12.00
CA ALA A 45 12.05 -8.55 -11.62
C ALA A 45 11.48 -7.92 -10.34
N VAL A 46 12.31 -7.69 -9.31
CA VAL A 46 11.85 -7.00 -8.09
C VAL A 46 11.41 -5.57 -8.41
N SER A 47 12.19 -4.84 -9.22
CA SER A 47 11.85 -3.47 -9.61
C SER A 47 10.54 -3.38 -10.40
N LEU A 48 10.28 -4.36 -11.28
CA LEU A 48 9.03 -4.44 -12.05
C LEU A 48 7.84 -4.72 -11.12
N ILE A 49 8.00 -5.63 -10.15
CA ILE A 49 6.95 -5.90 -9.15
C ILE A 49 6.68 -4.66 -8.29
N GLU A 50 7.72 -3.96 -7.85
CA GLU A 50 7.58 -2.71 -7.10
C GLU A 50 6.79 -1.66 -7.89
N LYS A 51 7.12 -1.47 -9.17
CA LYS A 51 6.53 -0.42 -10.00
C LYS A 51 5.12 -0.75 -10.48
N GLU A 52 4.92 -1.93 -11.04
CA GLU A 52 3.68 -2.28 -11.76
C GLU A 52 2.63 -2.92 -10.85
N PHE A 53 3.04 -3.63 -9.80
CA PHE A 53 2.11 -4.27 -8.87
C PHE A 53 1.96 -3.45 -7.59
N LEU A 54 3.04 -3.30 -6.81
CA LEU A 54 2.97 -2.61 -5.52
C LEU A 54 2.66 -1.13 -5.67
N GLY A 55 3.15 -0.46 -6.72
CA GLY A 55 2.82 0.93 -7.03
C GLY A 55 1.34 1.20 -7.31
N VAL A 56 0.56 0.17 -7.67
CA VAL A 56 -0.87 0.28 -7.96
C VAL A 56 -1.73 -0.06 -6.75
N ILE A 57 -1.36 -1.12 -6.02
CA ILE A 57 -2.22 -1.73 -4.99
C ILE A 57 -1.79 -1.41 -3.56
N ALA A 58 -0.59 -0.86 -3.37
CA ALA A 58 0.01 -0.65 -2.06
C ALA A 58 0.56 0.78 -1.93
N THR A 59 0.62 1.24 -0.69
CA THR A 59 1.22 2.54 -0.37
C THR A 59 2.68 2.33 -0.01
N ASN A 60 3.59 3.00 -0.72
CA ASN A 60 5.00 3.00 -0.38
C ASN A 60 5.24 3.80 0.90
N LEU A 61 5.66 3.15 1.98
CA LEU A 61 5.96 3.79 3.26
C LEU A 61 7.39 4.35 3.33
N SER A 62 8.27 3.87 2.46
CA SER A 62 9.65 4.36 2.32
C SER A 62 9.77 5.65 1.50
N ASP A 63 8.73 6.05 0.75
CA ASP A 63 8.74 7.30 -0.02
C ASP A 63 8.25 8.49 0.84
N PRO A 64 9.09 9.51 1.06
CA PRO A 64 8.71 10.70 1.84
C PRO A 64 7.52 11.46 1.24
N LYS A 65 7.26 11.36 -0.08
CA LYS A 65 6.11 12.01 -0.73
C LYS A 65 4.78 11.34 -0.38
N ALA A 66 4.77 10.02 -0.18
CA ALA A 66 3.57 9.27 0.21
C ALA A 66 3.16 9.58 1.66
N ASN A 67 4.14 9.81 2.54
CA ASN A 67 3.91 10.20 3.93
C ASN A 67 3.28 11.60 4.08
N ALA A 68 3.47 12.50 3.10
CA ALA A 68 2.86 13.83 3.09
C ALA A 68 1.36 13.81 2.69
N ALA A 69 0.95 12.89 1.81
CA ALA A 69 -0.43 12.76 1.37
C ALA A 69 -1.36 12.18 2.46
N ASN A 70 -0.80 11.40 3.40
CA ASN A 70 -1.60 10.71 4.42
C ASN A 70 -1.96 11.60 5.64
N ASN A 71 -1.31 12.75 5.81
CA ASN A 71 -1.60 13.68 6.91
C ASN A 71 -2.79 14.62 6.66
N ASN A 72 -3.36 14.64 5.45
CA ASN A 72 -4.41 15.59 5.09
C ASN A 72 -5.82 15.00 4.90
N ASN A 73 -6.01 13.68 5.03
CA ASN A 73 -7.27 13.03 4.62
C ASN A 73 -7.92 12.15 5.70
N HIS A 74 -7.88 12.58 6.97
CA HIS A 74 -8.75 12.03 8.02
C HIS A 74 -9.78 13.06 8.53
N SER A 75 -10.22 14.00 7.70
CA SER A 75 -11.51 14.66 7.93
C SER A 75 -12.60 13.88 7.19
N ASN A 76 -13.20 12.91 7.89
CA ASN A 76 -14.49 12.32 7.51
C ASN A 76 -15.58 13.41 7.51
N LYS A 77 -15.61 14.28 6.50
CA LYS A 77 -16.78 15.12 6.23
C LYS A 77 -17.71 14.28 5.37
N LYS A 78 -18.69 13.64 6.03
CA LYS A 78 -19.87 13.06 5.35
C LYS A 78 -20.42 14.14 4.40
N PRO A 79 -20.74 13.84 3.14
CA PRO A 79 -21.39 14.82 2.26
C PRO A 79 -22.74 15.17 2.89
N VAL A 80 -22.86 16.41 3.38
CA VAL A 80 -24.14 16.96 3.80
C VAL A 80 -25.00 16.99 2.54
N ARG A 81 -26.05 16.16 2.50
CA ARG A 81 -27.03 16.23 1.43
C ARG A 81 -27.71 17.59 1.53
N GLU A 82 -27.46 18.44 0.56
CA GLU A 82 -28.07 19.75 0.45
C GLU A 82 -29.58 19.56 0.23
N TYR A 83 -30.39 20.05 1.14
CA TYR A 83 -31.84 19.97 1.03
C TYR A 83 -32.29 20.83 -0.15
N ASN A 84 -32.86 20.20 -1.18
CA ASN A 84 -33.38 20.89 -2.35
C ASN A 84 -34.91 21.07 -2.23
N PRO A 85 -35.42 22.29 -1.99
CA PRO A 85 -36.85 22.55 -1.85
C PRO A 85 -37.63 22.41 -3.16
N MET A 86 -36.96 22.24 -4.30
CA MET A 86 -37.63 22.02 -5.60
C MET A 86 -38.28 20.62 -5.72
N TYR A 87 -37.90 19.70 -4.83
CA TYR A 87 -38.46 18.34 -4.73
C TYR A 87 -39.28 18.12 -3.45
N ALA A 88 -39.74 19.21 -2.80
CA ALA A 88 -40.62 19.17 -1.63
C ALA A 88 -42.10 19.22 -2.03
#